data_AF-A0AAV2QAX3-F1
#
_entry.id   AF-A0AAV2QAX3-F1
#
_cell.length_a   1.000
_cell.length_b   1.000
_cell.length_c   1.000
_cell.angle_alpha   90.00
_cell.angle_beta   90.00
_cell.angle_gamma   90.00
#
_symmetry.space_group_name_H-M   'P 1'
#
loop_
_entity.id
_entity.type
_entity.pdbx_description
1 polymer ?
#
loop_
_entity_poly.entity_id
_entity_poly.type
_entity_poly.pdbx_seq_one_letter_code
_entity_poly.pdbx_strand_id
1 'polypeptide(L)'
;REWPYGDKELSNYGKEKVTSLVKQFAPLLTEEEVNAIPMQWLYFKLHVSKQRNTDPKVLYRDLLLQQPKNFRQFLPLIEIMLTFSMSTAIVERGFSHMNNVKDATRTMLGNKTLNNLLEVKINGPTLKDFKPEAAIIHWMDKGKGKRHVNGHKHF
;
A
#
# COMPACT_ATOMS: atom_id res chain seq x y z
N ARG A 1 -12.89 -10.47 12.65
CA ARG A 1 -14.36 -10.31 12.90
C ARG A 1 -15.06 -10.62 11.60
N GLU A 2 -15.91 -11.64 11.59
CA GLU A 2 -16.66 -12.08 10.42
C GLU A 2 -17.87 -11.19 10.16
N TRP A 3 -18.33 -11.14 8.91
CA TRP A 3 -19.47 -10.32 8.51
C TRP A 3 -20.79 -11.00 8.94
N PRO A 4 -21.66 -10.33 9.71
CA PRO A 4 -22.83 -10.97 10.33
C PRO A 4 -23.84 -11.49 9.30
N TYR A 5 -24.50 -12.60 9.64
CA TYR A 5 -25.49 -13.26 8.78
C TYR A 5 -26.94 -12.80 9.06
N GLY A 6 -27.26 -12.38 10.29
CA GLY A 6 -28.59 -11.94 10.66
C GLY A 6 -28.85 -10.45 10.38
N ASP A 7 -30.05 -10.11 9.88
CA ASP A 7 -30.43 -8.74 9.52
C ASP A 7 -30.37 -7.75 10.69
N LYS A 8 -30.74 -8.20 11.89
CA LYS A 8 -30.68 -7.37 13.11
C LYS A 8 -29.25 -7.03 13.51
N GLU A 9 -28.33 -7.99 13.41
CA GLU A 9 -26.91 -7.79 13.70
C GLU A 9 -26.23 -6.97 12.62
N LEU A 10 -26.62 -7.18 11.36
CA LEU A 10 -26.12 -6.43 10.21
C LEU A 10 -26.45 -4.94 10.32
N SER A 11 -27.63 -4.58 10.85
CA SER A 11 -28.05 -3.19 11.02
C SER A 11 -27.08 -2.39 11.91
N ASN A 12 -26.66 -2.96 13.03
CA ASN A 12 -25.77 -2.30 13.99
C ASN A 12 -24.29 -2.47 13.67
N TYR A 13 -23.94 -3.45 12.83
CA TYR A 13 -22.55 -3.75 12.49
C TYR A 13 -21.82 -2.56 11.87
N GLY A 14 -20.66 -2.25 12.45
CA GLY A 14 -19.72 -1.25 11.93
C GLY A 14 -20.16 0.21 12.07
N LYS A 15 -21.34 0.50 12.65
CA LYS A 15 -21.87 1.86 12.72
C LYS A 15 -20.92 2.83 13.44
N GLU A 16 -20.46 2.48 14.64
CA GLU A 16 -19.51 3.30 15.40
C GLU A 16 -18.20 3.53 14.65
N LYS A 17 -17.66 2.48 14.01
CA LYS A 17 -16.42 2.57 13.25
C LYS A 17 -16.56 3.52 12.06
N VAL A 18 -17.66 3.40 11.31
CA VAL A 18 -17.95 4.31 10.18
C VAL A 18 -18.11 5.74 10.69
N THR A 19 -18.81 5.96 11.80
CA THR A 19 -18.93 7.30 12.41
C THR A 19 -17.57 7.87 12.80
N SER A 20 -16.68 7.07 13.40
CA SER A 20 -15.32 7.51 13.72
C SER A 20 -14.51 7.86 12.47
N LEU A 21 -14.64 7.08 11.40
CA LEU A 21 -13.97 7.35 10.11
C LEU A 21 -14.50 8.64 9.48
N VAL A 22 -15.81 8.85 9.46
CA VAL A 22 -16.40 10.11 8.97
C VAL A 22 -15.88 11.30 9.75
N LYS A 23 -15.78 11.19 11.08
CA LYS A 23 -15.20 12.24 11.92
C LYS A 23 -13.72 12.51 11.58
N GLN A 24 -12.94 11.47 11.36
CA GLN A 24 -11.52 11.58 11.02
C GLN A 24 -11.29 12.22 9.64
N PHE A 25 -12.12 11.87 8.66
CA PHE A 25 -12.00 12.33 7.28
C PHE A 25 -13.00 13.43 6.91
N ALA A 26 -13.64 14.07 7.91
CA ALA A 26 -14.58 15.16 7.71
C ALA A 26 -14.04 16.30 6.81
N PRO A 27 -12.74 16.69 6.87
CA PRO A 27 -12.21 17.72 5.97
C PRO A 27 -12.19 17.32 4.48
N LEU A 28 -12.30 16.03 4.17
CA LEU A 28 -12.28 15.49 2.81
C LEU A 28 -13.69 15.17 2.28
N LEU A 29 -14.72 15.35 3.12
CA LEU A 29 -16.11 15.02 2.81
C LEU A 29 -16.95 16.29 2.81
N THR A 30 -17.95 16.34 1.94
CA THR A 30 -18.97 17.38 1.93
C THR A 30 -20.01 17.15 3.02
N GLU A 31 -20.73 18.20 3.41
CA GLU A 31 -21.81 18.10 4.40
C GLU A 31 -22.93 17.15 3.94
N GLU A 32 -23.22 17.15 2.64
CA GLU A 32 -24.17 16.21 2.01
C GLU A 32 -23.72 14.75 2.17
N GLU A 33 -22.42 14.48 1.98
CA GLU A 33 -21.86 13.14 2.15
C GLU A 33 -21.93 12.69 3.60
N VAL A 34 -21.50 13.54 4.54
CA VAL A 34 -21.54 13.25 5.98
C VAL A 34 -22.95 12.87 6.43
N ASN A 35 -23.97 13.62 5.98
CA ASN A 35 -25.36 13.39 6.33
C ASN A 35 -25.95 12.13 5.68
N ALA A 36 -25.52 11.77 4.47
CA ALA A 36 -26.03 10.62 3.74
C ALA A 36 -25.38 9.28 4.17
N ILE A 37 -24.15 9.30 4.68
CA ILE A 37 -23.36 8.09 5.02
C ILE A 37 -24.09 7.10 5.96
N PRO A 38 -24.79 7.51 7.03
CA PRO A 38 -25.46 6.57 7.92
C PRO A 38 -26.49 5.68 7.22
N MET A 39 -27.29 6.26 6.32
CA MET A 39 -28.29 5.53 5.54
C MET A 39 -27.64 4.71 4.42
N GLN A 40 -26.66 5.30 3.74
CA GLN A 40 -25.97 4.65 2.63
C GLN A 40 -25.09 3.49 3.08
N TRP A 41 -24.56 3.53 4.30
CA TRP A 41 -23.88 2.40 4.92
C TRP A 41 -24.79 1.18 5.04
N LEU A 42 -26.08 1.37 5.36
CA LEU A 42 -27.05 0.28 5.41
C LEU A 42 -27.29 -0.31 4.01
N TYR A 43 -27.49 0.53 2.99
CA TYR A 43 -27.66 0.07 1.61
C TYR A 43 -26.43 -0.66 1.07
N PHE A 44 -25.24 -0.15 1.38
CA PHE A 44 -23.98 -0.81 1.06
C PHE A 44 -23.91 -2.19 1.72
N LYS A 45 -24.23 -2.30 3.01
CA LYS A 45 -24.22 -3.60 3.72
C LYS A 45 -25.15 -4.62 3.07
N LEU A 46 -26.35 -4.20 2.67
CA LEU A 46 -27.31 -5.05 1.95
C LEU A 46 -26.84 -5.43 0.55
N HIS A 47 -26.06 -4.57 -0.11
CA HIS A 47 -25.49 -4.86 -1.41
C HIS A 47 -24.37 -5.89 -1.32
N VAL A 48 -23.43 -5.69 -0.38
CA VAL A 48 -22.31 -6.62 -0.14
C VAL A 48 -22.81 -7.97 0.38
N SER A 49 -23.85 -7.99 1.22
CA SER A 49 -24.42 -9.24 1.73
C SER A 49 -24.99 -10.15 0.63
N LYS A 50 -25.40 -9.58 -0.50
CA LYS A 50 -25.87 -10.31 -1.70
C LYS A 50 -24.72 -10.82 -2.58
N GLN A 51 -23.51 -10.32 -2.41
CA GLN A 51 -22.34 -10.61 -3.27
C GLN A 51 -21.19 -11.25 -2.49
N ARG A 52 -21.50 -12.02 -1.44
CA ARG A 52 -20.50 -12.63 -0.54
C ARG A 52 -19.54 -13.61 -1.21
N ASN A 53 -19.93 -14.20 -2.34
CA ASN A 53 -19.11 -15.14 -3.10
C ASN A 53 -18.20 -14.46 -4.12
N THR A 54 -18.29 -13.14 -4.27
CA THR A 54 -17.45 -12.36 -5.19
C THR A 54 -16.13 -12.03 -4.52
N ASP A 55 -15.03 -12.07 -5.28
CA ASP A 55 -13.73 -11.57 -4.82
C ASP A 55 -13.90 -10.10 -4.36
N PRO A 56 -13.51 -9.75 -3.11
CA PRO A 56 -13.63 -8.40 -2.59
C PRO A 56 -12.99 -7.33 -3.49
N LYS A 57 -11.86 -7.63 -4.15
CA LYS A 57 -11.19 -6.69 -5.07
C LYS A 57 -12.05 -6.39 -6.29
N VAL A 58 -12.69 -7.43 -6.85
CA VAL A 58 -13.59 -7.27 -7.99
C VAL A 58 -14.82 -6.48 -7.57
N LEU A 59 -15.40 -6.80 -6.41
CA LEU A 59 -16.52 -6.07 -5.84
C LEU A 59 -16.21 -4.58 -5.67
N TYR A 60 -15.12 -4.22 -4.99
CA TYR A 60 -14.77 -2.81 -4.77
C TYR A 60 -14.44 -2.07 -6.07
N ARG A 61 -13.76 -2.74 -7.02
CA ARG A 61 -13.51 -2.19 -8.35
C ARG A 61 -14.81 -1.87 -9.06
N ASP A 62 -15.73 -2.82 -9.11
CA ASP A 62 -17.01 -2.66 -9.83
C ASP A 62 -17.87 -1.58 -9.18
N LEU A 63 -17.87 -1.49 -7.85
CA LEU A 63 -18.56 -0.43 -7.12
C LEU A 63 -18.05 0.97 -7.46
N LEU A 64 -16.73 1.14 -7.52
CA LEU A 64 -16.11 2.44 -7.85
C LEU A 64 -16.30 2.81 -9.32
N LEU A 65 -16.43 1.82 -10.22
CA LEU A 65 -16.71 2.06 -11.64
C LEU A 65 -18.20 2.35 -11.89
N GLN A 66 -19.10 1.59 -11.27
CA GLN A 66 -20.54 1.68 -11.52
C GLN A 66 -21.22 2.82 -10.77
N GLN A 67 -20.64 3.28 -9.65
CA GLN A 67 -21.13 4.42 -8.85
C GLN A 67 -22.64 4.34 -8.56
N PRO A 68 -23.12 3.25 -7.94
CA PRO A 68 -24.55 3.01 -7.73
C PRO A 68 -25.19 4.14 -6.91
N LYS A 69 -26.30 4.69 -7.42
CA LYS A 69 -27.00 5.85 -6.85
C LYS A 69 -27.41 5.67 -5.39
N ASN A 70 -27.69 4.43 -4.97
CA ASN A 70 -28.23 4.07 -3.67
C ASN A 70 -27.26 4.38 -2.51
N PHE A 71 -25.95 4.43 -2.80
CA PHE A 71 -24.91 4.69 -1.81
C PHE A 71 -23.72 5.47 -2.40
N ARG A 72 -23.99 6.36 -3.36
CA ARG A 72 -22.96 7.09 -4.11
C ARG A 72 -22.11 7.99 -3.19
N GLN A 73 -22.74 8.69 -2.26
CA GLN A 73 -22.08 9.58 -1.29
C GLN A 73 -21.23 8.82 -0.26
N PHE A 74 -21.39 7.50 -0.15
CA PHE A 74 -20.53 6.64 0.67
C PHE A 74 -19.25 6.19 -0.06
N LEU A 75 -19.22 6.24 -1.40
CA LEU A 75 -18.08 5.77 -2.19
C LEU A 75 -16.76 6.54 -1.95
N PRO A 76 -16.76 7.87 -1.74
CA PRO A 76 -15.54 8.60 -1.39
C PRO A 76 -14.87 8.05 -0.12
N LEU A 77 -15.68 7.66 0.88
CA LEU A 77 -15.13 7.07 2.11
C LEU A 77 -14.46 5.71 1.83
N ILE A 78 -15.03 4.90 0.93
CA ILE A 78 -14.41 3.63 0.49
C ILE A 78 -13.09 3.90 -0.23
N GLU A 79 -13.06 4.88 -1.14
CA GLU A 79 -11.86 5.24 -1.89
C GLU A 79 -10.73 5.72 -0.98
N ILE A 80 -11.03 6.55 0.01
CA ILE A 80 -10.07 6.99 1.04
C ILE A 80 -9.51 5.77 1.78
N MET A 81 -10.37 4.83 2.21
CA MET A 81 -9.95 3.63 2.93
C MET A 81 -9.06 2.72 2.09
N LEU A 82 -9.36 2.53 0.81
CA LEU A 82 -8.55 1.71 -0.09
C LEU A 82 -7.20 2.35 -0.35
N THR A 83 -7.17 3.66 -0.58
CA THR A 83 -5.94 4.43 -0.78
C THR A 83 -5.05 4.38 0.46
N PHE A 84 -5.63 4.59 1.64
CA PHE A 84 -4.90 4.54 2.90
C PHE A 84 -4.33 3.14 3.18
N SER A 85 -5.13 2.10 2.99
CA SER A 85 -4.70 0.70 3.19
C SER A 85 -3.55 0.30 2.25
N MET A 86 -3.58 0.78 1.00
CA MET A 86 -2.47 0.56 0.06
C MET A 86 -1.20 1.29 0.51
N SER A 87 -1.34 2.55 0.95
CA SER A 87 -0.21 3.35 1.44
C SER A 87 0.45 2.71 2.66
N THR A 88 -0.32 2.29 3.66
CA THR A 88 0.23 1.62 4.85
C THR A 88 0.92 0.31 4.50
N ALA A 89 0.35 -0.50 3.61
CA ALA A 89 0.96 -1.75 3.17
C ALA A 89 2.27 -1.54 2.38
N ILE A 90 2.42 -0.44 1.64
CA ILE A 90 3.69 -0.07 0.98
C ILE A 90 4.72 0.35 2.03
N VAL A 91 4.32 1.16 3.00
CA VAL A 91 5.20 1.63 4.08
C VAL A 91 5.68 0.46 4.95
N GLU A 92 4.79 -0.45 5.36
CA GLU A 92 5.12 -1.66 6.13
C GLU A 92 6.10 -2.55 5.37
N ARG A 93 5.87 -2.76 4.06
CA ARG A 93 6.85 -3.45 3.20
C ARG A 93 8.18 -2.72 3.21
N GLY A 94 8.20 -1.39 3.07
CA GLY A 94 9.42 -0.59 3.17
C GLY A 94 10.18 -0.81 4.48
N PHE A 95 9.48 -0.85 5.61
CA PHE A 95 10.08 -1.16 6.91
C PHE A 95 10.62 -2.60 6.99
N SER A 96 9.93 -3.59 6.41
CA SER A 96 10.47 -4.95 6.31
C SER A 96 11.76 -5.00 5.48
N HIS A 97 11.82 -4.28 4.36
CA HIS A 97 13.05 -4.15 3.56
C HIS A 97 14.16 -3.46 4.36
N MET A 98 13.83 -2.44 5.16
CA MET A 98 14.78 -1.77 6.03
C MET A 98 15.35 -2.71 7.09
N ASN A 99 14.51 -3.54 7.71
CA ASN A 99 14.97 -4.54 8.68
C ASN A 99 15.94 -5.55 8.06
N ASN A 100 15.68 -5.98 6.82
CA ASN A 100 16.60 -6.85 6.08
C ASN A 100 17.95 -6.16 5.76
N VAL A 101 17.95 -4.85 5.50
CA VAL A 101 19.18 -4.09 5.22
C VAL A 101 19.97 -3.77 6.50
N LYS A 102 19.28 -3.59 7.62
CA LYS A 102 19.83 -3.20 8.94
C LYS A 102 20.13 -4.36 9.88
N ASP A 103 20.12 -5.61 9.41
CA ASP A 103 20.29 -6.79 10.27
C ASP A 103 21.52 -6.67 11.21
N ALA A 104 21.46 -7.36 12.36
CA ALA A 104 22.11 -7.08 13.64
C ALA A 104 23.63 -6.73 13.62
N THR A 105 24.35 -6.99 12.53
CA THR A 105 25.77 -6.68 12.34
C THR A 105 26.05 -5.38 11.56
N ARG A 106 25.03 -4.65 11.08
CA ARG A 106 25.16 -3.47 10.19
C ARG A 106 24.52 -2.18 10.74
N THR A 107 24.47 -2.04 12.07
CA THR A 107 23.80 -0.93 12.79
C THR A 107 24.38 0.48 12.52
N MET A 108 25.48 0.62 11.77
CA MET A 108 26.13 1.90 11.44
C MET A 108 25.98 2.35 9.97
N LEU A 109 24.93 1.91 9.26
CA LEU A 109 24.63 2.46 7.94
C LEU A 109 24.09 3.91 8.07
N GLY A 110 24.83 4.88 7.55
CA GLY A 110 24.37 6.27 7.46
C GLY A 110 23.09 6.39 6.61
N ASN A 111 22.22 7.34 6.94
CA ASN A 111 20.88 7.51 6.33
C ASN A 111 20.92 7.58 4.79
N LYS A 112 21.94 8.23 4.21
CA LYS A 112 22.10 8.31 2.75
C LYS A 112 22.31 6.94 2.11
N THR A 113 23.20 6.12 2.69
CA THR A 113 23.48 4.78 2.18
C THR A 113 22.28 3.86 2.38
N LEU A 114 21.58 4.00 3.51
CA LEU A 114 20.36 3.25 3.78
C LEU A 114 19.27 3.56 2.74
N ASN A 115 19.01 4.84 2.47
CA ASN A 115 18.00 5.26 1.50
C ASN A 115 18.32 4.72 0.10
N ASN A 116 19.58 4.82 -0.34
CA ASN A 116 19.99 4.28 -1.64
C ASN A 116 19.79 2.76 -1.72
N LEU A 117 20.13 2.01 -0.64
CA LEU A 117 19.92 0.56 -0.60
C LEU A 117 18.44 0.20 -0.59
N LEU A 118 17.60 0.95 0.11
CA LEU A 118 16.15 0.79 0.12
C LEU A 118 15.54 1.07 -1.25
N GLU A 119 15.98 2.14 -1.92
CA GLU A 119 15.52 2.49 -3.26
C GLU A 119 15.83 1.37 -4.27
N VAL A 120 17.05 0.82 -4.24
CA VAL A 120 17.41 -0.35 -5.05
C VAL A 120 16.60 -1.59 -4.66
N LYS A 121 16.35 -1.81 -3.36
CA LYS A 121 15.57 -2.98 -2.91
C LYS A 121 14.09 -2.92 -3.27
N ILE A 122 13.49 -1.72 -3.26
CA ILE A 122 12.06 -1.52 -3.47
C ILE A 122 11.75 -1.34 -4.97
N ASN A 123 12.56 -0.55 -5.69
CA ASN A 123 12.30 -0.16 -7.07
C ASN A 123 13.23 -0.83 -8.09
N GLY A 124 14.29 -1.51 -7.63
CA GLY A 124 15.26 -2.15 -8.50
C GLY A 124 14.71 -3.40 -9.20
N PRO A 125 15.32 -3.80 -10.32
CA PRO A 125 14.95 -5.03 -11.03
C PRO A 125 15.19 -6.26 -10.17
N THR A 126 14.51 -7.37 -10.51
CA THR A 126 14.80 -8.65 -9.86
C THR A 126 16.24 -9.08 -10.14
N LEU A 127 16.81 -9.98 -9.33
CA LEU A 127 18.16 -10.51 -9.56
C LEU A 127 18.31 -11.16 -10.95
N LYS A 128 17.23 -11.70 -11.52
CA LYS A 128 17.24 -12.32 -12.86
C LYS A 128 17.29 -11.27 -13.98
N ASP A 129 16.67 -10.12 -13.75
CA ASP A 129 16.57 -9.03 -14.74
C ASP A 129 17.65 -7.97 -14.56
N PHE A 130 18.43 -8.07 -13.48
CA PHE A 130 19.52 -7.15 -13.19
C PHE A 130 20.68 -7.38 -14.16
N LYS A 131 20.98 -6.35 -14.94
CA LYS A 131 22.10 -6.31 -15.89
C LYS A 131 23.29 -5.57 -15.25
N PRO A 132 24.32 -6.30 -14.76
CA PRO A 132 25.37 -5.69 -13.95
C PRO A 132 26.41 -4.92 -14.79
N GLU A 133 26.42 -5.05 -16.11
CA GLU A 133 27.50 -4.61 -16.99
C GLU A 133 27.79 -3.11 -16.85
N ALA A 134 26.75 -2.28 -16.86
CA ALA A 134 26.90 -0.83 -16.70
C ALA A 134 27.45 -0.45 -15.31
N ALA A 135 27.01 -1.16 -14.26
CA ALA A 135 27.48 -0.93 -12.89
C ALA A 135 28.95 -1.36 -12.73
N ILE A 136 29.34 -2.49 -13.34
CA ILE A 136 30.71 -2.99 -13.34
C ILE A 136 31.64 -2.01 -14.08
N ILE A 137 31.26 -1.56 -15.29
CA ILE A 137 32.05 -0.59 -16.07
C ILE A 137 32.21 0.71 -15.28
N HIS A 138 31.12 1.22 -14.70
CA HIS A 138 31.15 2.43 -13.88
C HIS A 138 32.07 2.28 -12.66
N TRP A 139 32.02 1.14 -11.96
CA TRP A 139 32.88 0.87 -10.81
C TRP A 139 34.36 0.78 -11.21
N MET A 140 34.66 0.18 -12.36
CA MET A 140 36.02 0.09 -12.90
C MET A 140 36.59 1.47 -13.32
N ASP A 141 35.76 2.34 -13.90
CA ASP A 141 36.20 3.66 -14.41
C ASP A 141 36.26 4.75 -13.33
N LYS A 142 35.33 4.72 -12.36
CA LYS A 142 35.14 5.81 -11.36
C LYS A 142 35.63 5.48 -9.96
N GLY A 143 36.05 4.24 -9.69
CA GLY A 143 36.59 3.85 -8.39
C GLY A 143 37.83 4.68 -8.02
N LYS A 144 37.85 5.27 -6.81
CA LYS A 144 39.06 5.96 -6.31
C LYS A 144 40.19 4.95 -6.15
N GLY A 145 41.10 4.99 -7.11
CA GLY A 145 42.24 4.07 -7.26
C GLY A 145 42.04 3.24 -8.52
N LYS A 146 42.85 3.50 -9.55
CA LYS A 146 43.08 2.60 -10.69
C LYS A 146 43.42 1.23 -10.10
N ARG A 147 42.45 0.34 -9.93
CA ARG A 147 42.73 -1.03 -9.53
C ARG A 147 43.37 -1.67 -10.76
N HIS A 148 44.67 -1.88 -10.69
CA HIS A 148 45.47 -2.48 -11.75
C HIS A 148 44.83 -3.82 -12.14
N VAL A 149 44.08 -3.83 -13.25
CA VAL A 149 43.56 -5.05 -13.88
C VAL A 149 44.67 -5.87 -14.55
N ASN A 150 45.88 -5.29 -14.66
CA ASN A 150 47.08 -6.04 -15.03
C ASN A 150 47.74 -6.57 -13.76
N GLY A 151 47.40 -7.82 -13.43
CA GLY A 151 48.16 -8.62 -12.47
C GLY A 151 49.64 -8.60 -12.80
N HIS A 152 50.48 -8.73 -11.77
CA HIS A 152 51.93 -8.84 -11.88
C HIS A 152 52.30 -9.86 -12.97
N LYS A 153 52.96 -9.39 -14.04
CA LYS A 153 53.71 -10.28 -14.92
C LYS A 153 54.93 -10.74 -14.13
N HIS A 154 54.89 -11.98 -13.65
CA HIS A 154 56.09 -12.67 -13.18
C HIS A 154 56.98 -12.92 -14.40
N PHE A 155 58.14 -12.27 -14.42
CA PHE A 155 59.32 -12.71 -15.17
C PHE A 155 60.08 -13.70 -14.30
#